data_AF-A0A9E4UCJ0-F1
#
_entry.id   AF-A0A9E4UCJ0-F1
#
_cell.length_a   1.000
_cell.length_b   1.000
_cell.length_c   1.000
_cell.angle_alpha   90.00
_cell.angle_beta   90.00
_cell.angle_gamma   90.00
#
_symmetry.space_group_name_H-M   'P 1'
#
loop_
_entity.id
_entity.type
_entity.pdbx_description
1 polymer ?
#
loop_
_entity_poly.entity_id
_entity_poly.type
_entity_poly.pdbx_seq_one_letter_code
_entity_poly.pdbx_strand_id
1 'polypeptide(L)'
;VLVETMRREGFELTVGKPEVVTKMIDGKLHEPMERLAVDINEEHLGAVTQLLAHRKGKMVNMVNHGQGRVRMDFVIPARGLIGFHNEFVVETRGAGLAHHVFEGYERWQGEMRSRPTGSLVADRRGVTTTYSLLSAQERGQLFVPVATEVYEGMIVGENPRPQDMDLNMVKAKKQTNMRSAGADHAQHLDAHRQLSLEQALEFIMDDECLEVTPNFVRLRKTVLNRGKRNRERGARKHAVEA
;
A
#
# COMPACT_ATOMS: atom_id res chain seq x y z
N VAL A 1 9.91 -4.04 -12.11
CA VAL A 1 10.54 -5.00 -13.06
C VAL A 1 11.80 -5.65 -12.47
N LEU A 2 12.87 -4.90 -12.17
CA LEU A 2 14.12 -5.47 -11.66
C LEU A 2 13.93 -6.43 -10.48
N VAL A 3 13.17 -6.03 -9.45
CA VAL A 3 12.87 -6.86 -8.28
C VAL A 3 12.18 -8.17 -8.67
N GLU A 4 11.26 -8.14 -9.63
CA GLU A 4 10.57 -9.34 -10.14
C GLU A 4 11.52 -10.23 -10.94
N THR A 5 12.43 -9.65 -11.72
CA THR A 5 13.49 -10.40 -12.42
C THR A 5 14.40 -11.11 -11.43
N MET A 6 14.93 -10.39 -10.43
CA MET A 6 15.77 -10.97 -9.37
C MET A 6 15.03 -12.06 -8.60
N ARG A 7 13.73 -11.86 -8.30
CA ARG A 7 12.89 -12.89 -7.67
C ARG A 7 12.84 -14.17 -8.49
N ARG A 8 12.67 -14.07 -9.82
CA ARG A 8 12.66 -15.20 -10.75
C ARG A 8 14.01 -15.88 -10.91
N GLU A 9 15.09 -15.12 -10.72
CA GLU A 9 16.48 -15.61 -10.74
C GLU A 9 16.89 -16.30 -9.43
N GLY A 10 16.02 -16.35 -8.42
CA GLY A 10 16.30 -17.06 -7.17
C GLY A 10 16.80 -16.17 -6.02
N PHE A 11 16.84 -14.85 -6.19
CA PHE A 11 17.33 -13.95 -5.14
C PHE A 11 16.33 -13.79 -4.00
N GLU A 12 16.88 -13.60 -2.80
CA GLU A 12 16.17 -13.17 -1.60
C GLU A 12 16.64 -11.77 -1.21
N LEU A 13 15.72 -10.82 -1.12
CA LEU A 13 16.05 -9.43 -0.80
C LEU A 13 14.91 -8.74 -0.06
N THR A 14 15.24 -7.64 0.61
CA THR A 14 14.25 -6.73 1.16
C THR A 14 14.23 -5.42 0.37
N VAL A 15 13.04 -4.94 0.01
CA VAL A 15 12.84 -3.70 -0.75
C VAL A 15 12.05 -2.70 0.09
N GLY A 16 12.61 -1.52 0.31
CA GLY A 16 11.93 -0.43 0.99
C GLY A 16 10.92 0.29 0.09
N LYS A 17 10.22 1.27 0.66
CA LYS A 17 9.29 2.12 -0.08
C LYS A 17 10.04 2.88 -1.18
N PRO A 18 9.50 2.94 -2.41
CA PRO A 18 10.09 3.75 -3.48
C PRO A 18 9.98 5.23 -3.12
N GLU A 19 11.12 5.93 -3.19
CA GLU A 19 11.22 7.36 -2.95
C GLU A 19 11.74 8.09 -4.18
N VAL A 20 11.29 9.33 -4.38
CA VAL A 20 11.81 10.18 -5.44
C VAL A 20 13.13 10.80 -5.03
N VAL A 21 14.05 10.89 -5.98
CA VAL A 21 15.32 11.60 -5.76
C VAL A 21 15.06 13.11 -5.86
N THR A 22 15.17 13.81 -4.73
CA THR A 22 15.03 15.27 -4.70
C THR A 22 16.36 15.95 -5.02
N LYS A 23 16.29 17.21 -5.48
CA LYS A 23 17.47 18.03 -5.79
C LYS A 23 17.36 19.41 -5.16
N MET A 24 18.50 19.95 -4.76
CA MET A 24 18.62 21.37 -4.40
C MET A 24 19.04 22.15 -5.65
N ILE A 25 18.19 23.08 -6.10
CA ILE A 25 18.46 23.97 -7.23
C ILE A 25 18.18 25.39 -6.74
N ASP A 26 19.17 26.28 -6.84
CA ASP A 26 19.11 27.67 -6.36
C ASP A 26 18.62 27.80 -4.90
N GLY A 27 19.13 26.91 -4.02
CA GLY A 27 18.78 26.90 -2.59
C GLY A 27 17.36 26.39 -2.29
N LYS A 28 16.62 25.86 -3.28
CA LYS A 28 15.25 25.35 -3.11
C LYS A 28 15.17 23.86 -3.41
N LEU A 29 14.35 23.15 -2.64
CA LEU A 29 14.06 21.74 -2.85
C LEU A 29 13.17 21.55 -4.09
N HIS A 30 13.61 20.65 -4.98
CA HIS A 30 12.92 20.27 -6.19
C HIS A 30 12.66 18.76 -6.20
N GLU A 31 11.54 18.36 -6.82
CA GLU A 31 11.18 16.96 -7.06
C GLU A 31 10.99 16.70 -8.57
N PRO A 32 11.20 15.46 -9.03
CA PRO A 32 11.00 15.10 -10.43
C PRO A 32 9.51 15.13 -10.79
N MET A 33 9.23 15.69 -11.96
CA MET A 33 7.90 15.79 -12.56
C MET A 33 7.83 14.92 -13.80
N GLU A 34 6.63 14.43 -14.06
CA GLU A 34 6.30 13.60 -15.21
C GLU A 34 5.14 14.21 -15.99
N ARG A 35 5.22 14.14 -17.31
CA ARG A 35 4.12 14.44 -18.21
C ARG A 35 3.32 13.16 -18.39
N LEU A 36 2.13 13.14 -17.82
CA LEU A 36 1.18 12.04 -17.89
C LEU A 36 0.12 12.37 -18.93
N ALA A 37 -0.07 11.49 -19.91
CA ALA A 37 -1.13 11.56 -20.88
C ALA A 37 -2.10 10.40 -20.67
N VAL A 38 -3.38 10.74 -20.57
CA VAL A 38 -4.48 9.84 -20.22
C VAL A 38 -5.53 9.90 -21.30
N ASP A 39 -6.01 8.74 -21.73
CA ASP A 39 -7.11 8.59 -22.69
C ASP A 39 -8.17 7.65 -22.11
N ILE A 40 -9.35 8.18 -21.85
CA ILE A 40 -10.44 7.49 -21.15
C ILE A 40 -11.79 7.76 -21.80
N ASN A 41 -12.78 6.93 -21.48
CA ASN A 41 -14.18 7.24 -21.79
C ASN A 41 -14.63 8.46 -20.97
N GLU A 42 -15.50 9.28 -21.55
CA GLU A 42 -15.98 10.53 -20.95
C GLU A 42 -16.71 10.31 -19.61
N GLU A 43 -17.34 9.14 -19.42
CA GLU A 43 -17.99 8.75 -18.16
C GLU A 43 -17.04 8.71 -16.95
N HIS A 44 -15.74 8.48 -17.18
CA HIS A 44 -14.71 8.40 -16.14
C HIS A 44 -13.98 9.73 -15.90
N LEU A 45 -14.30 10.78 -16.67
CA LEU A 45 -13.60 12.06 -16.64
C LEU A 45 -13.52 12.67 -15.23
N GLY A 46 -14.66 12.72 -14.53
CA GLY A 46 -14.72 13.28 -13.18
C GLY A 46 -13.87 12.51 -12.18
N ALA A 47 -14.00 11.18 -12.17
CA ALA A 47 -13.28 10.31 -11.25
C ALA A 47 -11.75 10.39 -11.45
N VAL A 48 -11.29 10.31 -12.70
CA VAL A 48 -9.85 10.37 -13.03
C VAL A 48 -9.27 11.75 -12.76
N THR A 49 -10.01 12.82 -13.04
CA THR A 49 -9.54 14.19 -12.73
C THR A 49 -9.40 14.39 -11.22
N GLN A 50 -10.37 13.91 -10.44
CA GLN A 50 -10.30 13.95 -8.98
C GLN A 50 -9.12 13.13 -8.46
N LEU A 51 -8.91 11.92 -9.00
CA LEU A 51 -7.80 11.03 -8.65
C LEU A 51 -6.44 11.75 -8.82
N LEU A 52 -6.23 12.37 -9.98
CA LEU A 52 -4.99 13.08 -10.31
C LEU A 52 -4.82 14.35 -9.49
N ALA A 53 -5.90 15.05 -9.17
CA ALA A 53 -5.85 16.24 -8.30
C ALA A 53 -5.34 15.91 -6.88
N HIS A 54 -5.77 14.78 -6.30
CA HIS A 54 -5.26 14.32 -5.00
C HIS A 54 -3.76 13.99 -5.03
N ARG A 55 -3.26 13.62 -6.21
CA ARG A 55 -1.85 13.30 -6.48
C ARG A 55 -1.05 14.52 -7.01
N LYS A 56 -1.57 15.73 -6.82
CA LYS A 56 -0.95 17.02 -7.22
C LYS A 56 -0.75 17.17 -8.74
N GLY A 57 -1.50 16.42 -9.54
CA GLY A 57 -1.49 16.57 -10.99
C GLY A 57 -2.12 17.90 -11.42
N LYS A 58 -1.44 18.61 -12.33
CA LYS A 58 -1.93 19.83 -12.96
C LYS A 58 -2.30 19.52 -14.40
N MET A 59 -3.56 19.72 -14.77
CA MET A 59 -4.00 19.54 -16.16
C MET A 59 -3.40 20.65 -17.02
N VAL A 60 -2.71 20.25 -18.09
CA VAL A 60 -2.10 21.15 -19.07
C VAL A 60 -3.00 21.28 -20.30
N ASN A 61 -3.61 20.19 -20.71
CA ASN A 61 -4.42 20.13 -21.93
C ASN A 61 -5.55 19.12 -21.77
N MET A 62 -6.67 19.39 -22.43
CA MET A 62 -7.79 18.47 -22.54
C MET A 62 -8.41 18.58 -23.93
N VAL A 63 -8.51 17.45 -24.62
CA VAL A 63 -9.09 17.35 -25.95
C VAL A 63 -10.20 16.31 -25.91
N ASN A 64 -11.42 16.75 -26.22
CA ASN A 64 -12.55 15.86 -26.45
C ASN A 64 -12.86 15.87 -27.95
N HIS A 65 -12.75 14.71 -28.59
CA HIS A 65 -13.01 14.55 -30.03
C HIS A 65 -14.50 14.34 -30.36
N GLY A 66 -15.40 14.39 -29.37
CA GLY A 66 -16.85 14.20 -29.54
C GLY A 66 -17.24 12.76 -29.83
N GLN A 67 -16.31 11.81 -29.71
CA GLN A 67 -16.49 10.38 -29.99
C GLN A 67 -16.57 9.55 -28.69
N GLY A 68 -16.93 10.17 -27.56
CA GLY A 68 -17.08 9.51 -26.26
C GLY A 68 -15.78 9.23 -25.51
N ARG A 69 -14.63 9.66 -26.06
CA ARG A 69 -13.32 9.58 -25.39
C ARG A 69 -12.70 10.95 -25.22
N VAL A 70 -12.01 11.12 -24.10
CA VAL A 70 -11.33 12.36 -23.72
C VAL A 70 -9.86 12.05 -23.49
N ARG A 71 -9.00 12.82 -24.15
CA ARG A 71 -7.57 12.82 -23.91
C ARG A 71 -7.20 14.00 -23.03
N MET A 72 -6.44 13.75 -21.97
CA MET A 72 -5.95 14.77 -21.05
C MET A 72 -4.45 14.63 -20.87
N ASP A 73 -3.74 15.75 -20.87
CA ASP A 73 -2.32 15.81 -20.53
C ASP A 73 -2.16 16.53 -19.18
N PHE A 74 -1.37 15.94 -18.29
CA PHE A 74 -1.07 16.44 -16.96
C PHE A 74 0.44 16.56 -16.77
N VAL A 75 0.85 17.50 -15.92
CA VAL A 75 2.17 17.49 -15.28
C VAL A 75 1.96 17.12 -13.81
N ILE A 76 2.61 16.07 -13.36
CA ILE A 76 2.40 15.46 -12.04
C ILE A 76 3.75 15.09 -11.40
N PRO A 77 3.93 15.23 -10.08
CA PRO A 77 5.14 14.72 -9.43
C PRO A 77 5.27 13.21 -9.61
N ALA A 78 6.48 12.72 -9.87
CA ALA A 78 6.73 11.28 -10.01
C ALA A 78 6.27 10.49 -8.76
N ARG A 79 6.38 11.11 -7.57
CA ARG A 79 5.88 10.55 -6.31
C ARG A 79 4.37 10.31 -6.31
N GLY A 80 3.62 11.13 -7.05
CA GLY A 80 2.16 11.01 -7.20
C GLY A 80 1.76 9.89 -8.15
N LEU A 81 2.66 9.41 -9.00
CA LEU A 81 2.42 8.28 -9.90
C LEU A 81 2.66 6.92 -9.25
N ILE A 82 3.33 6.87 -8.09
CA ILE A 82 3.51 5.62 -7.34
C ILE A 82 2.11 5.09 -6.98
N GLY A 83 1.78 3.90 -7.51
CA GLY A 83 0.50 3.25 -7.29
C GLY A 83 -0.67 3.73 -8.15
N PHE A 84 -0.49 4.82 -8.89
CA PHE A 84 -1.55 5.41 -9.72
C PHE A 84 -2.12 4.42 -10.73
N HIS A 85 -1.28 3.55 -11.32
CA HIS A 85 -1.71 2.62 -12.35
C HIS A 85 -2.82 1.68 -11.86
N ASN A 86 -2.72 1.17 -10.63
CA ASN A 86 -3.71 0.26 -10.06
C ASN A 86 -5.07 0.95 -9.88
N GLU A 87 -5.07 2.13 -9.25
CA GLU A 87 -6.29 2.92 -9.05
C GLU A 87 -6.89 3.33 -10.39
N PHE A 88 -6.06 3.76 -11.35
CA PHE A 88 -6.50 4.16 -12.67
C PHE A 88 -7.19 3.03 -13.44
N VAL A 89 -6.62 1.82 -13.42
CA VAL A 89 -7.24 0.66 -14.08
C VAL A 89 -8.58 0.31 -13.44
N VAL A 90 -8.70 0.42 -12.11
CA VAL A 90 -9.96 0.17 -11.40
C VAL A 90 -11.01 1.24 -11.73
N GLU A 91 -10.66 2.52 -11.63
CA GLU A 91 -11.57 3.65 -11.91
C GLU A 91 -12.07 3.65 -13.36
N THR A 92 -11.23 3.25 -14.30
CA THR A 92 -11.57 3.19 -15.73
C THR A 92 -12.08 1.81 -16.17
N ARG A 93 -12.23 0.87 -15.24
CA ARG A 93 -12.64 -0.53 -15.51
C ARG A 93 -11.80 -1.19 -16.62
N GLY A 94 -10.51 -0.84 -16.68
CA GLY A 94 -9.54 -1.33 -17.66
C GLY A 94 -9.64 -0.72 -19.06
N ALA A 95 -10.56 0.21 -19.31
CA ALA A 95 -10.73 0.85 -20.63
C ALA A 95 -9.84 2.09 -20.83
N GLY A 96 -9.19 2.56 -19.77
CA GLY A 96 -8.30 3.72 -19.78
C GLY A 96 -6.89 3.37 -20.26
N LEU A 97 -6.29 4.31 -21.00
CA LEU A 97 -4.88 4.26 -21.38
C LEU A 97 -4.16 5.39 -20.65
N ALA A 98 -3.02 5.08 -20.04
CA ALA A 98 -2.17 6.05 -19.38
C ALA A 98 -0.72 5.80 -19.78
N HIS A 99 -0.01 6.86 -20.16
CA HIS A 99 1.42 6.84 -20.40
C HIS A 99 2.05 8.08 -19.78
N HIS A 100 3.25 7.93 -19.24
CA HIS A 100 3.98 9.05 -18.67
C HIS A 100 5.43 9.04 -19.10
N VAL A 101 6.03 10.22 -19.10
CA VAL A 101 7.45 10.43 -19.40
C VAL A 101 7.99 11.51 -18.48
N PHE A 102 9.25 11.39 -18.10
CA PHE A 102 9.95 12.40 -17.32
C PHE A 102 9.95 13.76 -18.04
N GLU A 103 9.48 14.80 -17.36
CA GLU A 103 9.34 16.16 -17.90
C GLU A 103 10.47 17.08 -17.37
N GLY A 104 10.95 16.87 -16.15
CA GLY A 104 11.96 17.73 -15.54
C GLY A 104 11.91 17.74 -14.01
N TYR A 105 12.54 18.74 -13.41
CA TYR A 105 12.46 19.01 -11.97
C TYR A 105 11.70 20.32 -11.73
N GLU A 106 10.74 20.30 -10.83
CA GLU A 106 10.06 21.50 -10.34
C GLU A 106 10.23 21.64 -8.83
N ARG A 107 9.92 22.83 -8.29
CA ARG A 107 9.89 23.05 -6.85
C ARG A 107 8.97 22.03 -6.18
N TRP A 108 9.34 21.62 -4.97
CA TRP A 108 8.54 20.72 -4.14
C TRP A 108 7.06 21.15 -4.09
N GLN A 109 6.16 20.25 -4.50
CA GLN A 109 4.72 20.50 -4.63
C GLN A 109 3.95 20.25 -3.32
N GLY A 110 4.68 20.06 -2.22
CA GLY A 110 4.14 19.87 -0.88
C GLY A 110 3.98 18.41 -0.47
N GLU A 111 3.53 18.21 0.76
CA GLU A 111 3.25 16.88 1.28
C GLU A 111 2.07 16.25 0.54
N MET A 112 2.19 14.95 0.27
CA MET A 112 1.08 14.13 -0.20
C MET A 112 0.67 13.21 0.95
N ARG A 113 -0.63 12.98 1.08
CA ARG A 113 -1.15 12.09 2.11
C ARG A 113 -0.60 10.69 1.87
N SER A 114 -0.02 10.09 2.91
CA SER A 114 0.18 8.64 2.92
C SER A 114 -1.17 7.92 2.91
N ARG A 115 -1.15 6.60 2.79
CA ARG A 115 -2.35 5.79 3.05
C ARG A 115 -2.97 6.18 4.41
N PRO A 116 -4.31 6.27 4.52
CA PRO A 116 -4.98 6.60 5.79
C PRO A 116 -5.04 5.40 6.75
N THR A 117 -4.60 4.23 6.31
CA THR A 117 -4.72 2.94 6.98
C THR A 117 -3.40 2.53 7.66
N GLY A 118 -3.53 1.82 8.77
CA GLY A 118 -2.43 1.22 9.51
C GLY A 118 -2.19 -0.24 9.10
N SER A 119 -1.14 -0.84 9.64
CA SER A 119 -0.83 -2.27 9.42
C SER A 119 -1.37 -3.14 10.55
N LEU A 120 -1.94 -4.30 10.21
CA LEU A 120 -2.11 -5.41 11.16
C LEU A 120 -0.81 -6.21 11.18
N VAL A 121 -0.18 -6.33 12.35
CA VAL A 121 1.17 -6.89 12.50
C VAL A 121 1.13 -8.12 13.41
N ALA A 122 1.76 -9.21 12.98
CA ALA A 122 1.90 -10.41 13.81
C ALA A 122 2.87 -10.14 14.98
N ASP A 123 2.45 -10.50 16.20
CA ASP A 123 3.22 -10.25 17.42
C ASP A 123 4.27 -11.34 17.74
N ARG A 124 4.18 -12.51 17.10
CA ARG A 124 5.02 -13.69 17.38
C ARG A 124 5.10 -14.62 16.18
N ARG A 125 6.05 -15.56 16.24
CA ARG A 125 6.20 -16.63 15.25
C ARG A 125 5.20 -17.77 15.48
N GLY A 126 4.66 -18.31 14.40
CA GLY A 126 3.82 -19.50 14.40
C GLY A 126 3.00 -19.64 13.13
N VAL A 127 2.00 -20.51 13.16
CA VAL A 127 1.11 -20.79 12.02
C VAL A 127 -0.26 -20.14 12.27
N THR A 128 -0.82 -19.47 11.26
CA THR A 128 -2.13 -18.82 11.38
C THR A 128 -3.25 -19.84 11.60
N THR A 129 -4.10 -19.58 12.59
CA THR A 129 -5.29 -20.39 12.87
C THR A 129 -6.55 -19.68 12.39
N THR A 130 -7.58 -20.43 11.99
CA THR A 130 -8.89 -19.86 11.61
C THR A 130 -9.45 -18.97 12.72
N TYR A 131 -9.31 -19.39 13.99
CA TYR A 131 -9.78 -18.62 15.14
C TYR A 131 -9.08 -17.26 15.28
N SER A 132 -7.76 -17.22 15.08
CA SER A 132 -7.01 -15.96 15.13
C SER A 132 -7.35 -15.03 13.96
N LEU A 133 -7.56 -15.59 12.77
CA LEU A 133 -7.89 -14.83 11.56
C LEU A 133 -9.30 -14.26 11.62
N LEU A 134 -10.29 -15.01 12.14
CA LEU A 134 -11.64 -14.50 12.36
C LEU A 134 -11.64 -13.27 13.28
N SER A 135 -10.88 -13.32 14.39
CA SER A 135 -10.73 -12.16 15.28
C SER A 135 -9.96 -11.00 14.64
N ALA A 136 -9.01 -11.28 13.74
CA ALA A 136 -8.23 -10.27 13.05
C ALA A 136 -9.03 -9.58 11.93
N GLN A 137 -9.92 -10.30 11.24
CA GLN A 137 -10.78 -9.76 10.19
C GLN A 137 -11.77 -8.70 10.72
N GLU A 138 -12.25 -8.86 11.96
CA GLU A 138 -13.04 -7.81 12.63
C GLU A 138 -12.26 -6.49 12.81
N ARG A 139 -10.92 -6.53 12.70
CA ARG A 139 -10.03 -5.37 12.83
C ARG A 139 -9.55 -4.82 11.49
N GLY A 140 -9.82 -5.50 10.36
CA GLY A 140 -9.39 -5.04 9.04
C GLY A 140 -9.27 -6.13 7.99
N GLN A 141 -8.77 -5.76 6.81
CA GLN A 141 -8.64 -6.67 5.68
C GLN A 141 -7.39 -7.53 5.80
N LEU A 142 -7.53 -8.86 5.69
CA LEU A 142 -6.40 -9.78 5.80
C LEU A 142 -5.66 -9.94 4.47
N PHE A 143 -4.34 -10.15 4.55
CA PHE A 143 -3.45 -10.44 3.41
C PHE A 143 -2.99 -11.90 3.36
N VAL A 144 -3.18 -12.64 4.45
CA VAL A 144 -2.69 -14.02 4.59
C VAL A 144 -3.85 -14.99 4.79
N PRO A 145 -3.79 -16.19 4.18
CA PRO A 145 -4.75 -17.25 4.44
C PRO A 145 -4.48 -17.97 5.76
N VAL A 146 -5.39 -18.89 6.11
CA VAL A 146 -5.19 -19.89 7.18
C VAL A 146 -3.97 -20.77 6.86
N ALA A 147 -3.30 -21.26 7.90
CA ALA A 147 -2.11 -22.10 7.81
C ALA A 147 -0.86 -21.40 7.21
N THR A 148 -0.82 -20.08 7.24
CA THR A 148 0.36 -19.29 6.84
C THR A 148 1.36 -19.23 7.98
N GLU A 149 2.64 -19.48 7.70
CA GLU A 149 3.71 -19.20 8.65
C GLU A 149 3.95 -17.70 8.78
N VAL A 150 3.84 -17.19 10.00
CA VAL A 150 4.05 -15.79 10.34
C VAL A 150 5.18 -15.65 11.36
N TYR A 151 5.77 -14.46 11.43
CA TYR A 151 6.81 -14.09 12.40
C TYR A 151 6.56 -12.72 12.99
N GLU A 152 7.20 -12.42 14.14
CA GLU A 152 7.07 -11.12 14.80
C GLU A 152 7.42 -9.98 13.83
N GLY A 153 6.54 -9.00 13.69
CA GLY A 153 6.75 -7.85 12.81
C GLY A 153 6.34 -8.08 11.35
N MET A 154 5.89 -9.28 10.97
CA MET A 154 5.25 -9.53 9.68
C MET A 154 3.89 -8.83 9.62
N ILE A 155 3.61 -8.14 8.51
CA ILE A 155 2.32 -7.51 8.26
C ILE A 155 1.40 -8.55 7.64
N VAL A 156 0.23 -8.73 8.25
CA VAL A 156 -0.76 -9.77 7.92
C VAL A 156 -2.07 -9.21 7.40
N GLY A 157 -2.21 -7.89 7.38
CA GLY A 157 -3.41 -7.20 6.91
C GLY A 157 -3.34 -5.69 7.04
N GLU A 158 -4.43 -5.05 6.68
CA GLU A 158 -4.63 -3.60 6.68
C GLU A 158 -5.68 -3.22 7.74
N ASN A 159 -5.32 -2.29 8.62
CA ASN A 159 -6.22 -1.69 9.58
C ASN A 159 -6.88 -0.45 8.95
N PRO A 160 -8.21 -0.35 8.90
CA PRO A 160 -8.90 0.83 8.38
C PRO A 160 -8.60 2.11 9.17
N ARG A 161 -8.03 2.00 10.37
CA ARG A 161 -7.57 3.13 11.19
C ARG A 161 -6.07 3.39 10.97
N PRO A 162 -5.57 4.64 11.12
CA PRO A 162 -4.18 4.99 10.84
C PRO A 162 -3.15 4.30 11.74
N GLN A 163 -3.56 3.79 12.91
CA GLN A 163 -2.65 3.14 13.83
C GLN A 163 -2.36 1.68 13.44
N ASP A 164 -1.10 1.29 13.56
CA ASP A 164 -0.74 -0.12 13.51
C ASP A 164 -1.32 -0.87 14.72
N MET A 165 -1.65 -2.15 14.51
CA MET A 165 -2.19 -3.03 15.54
C MET A 165 -1.43 -4.35 15.55
N ASP A 166 -0.76 -4.63 16.67
CA ASP A 166 -0.13 -5.93 16.91
C ASP A 166 -1.18 -6.95 17.35
N LEU A 167 -1.22 -8.09 16.68
CA LEU A 167 -2.19 -9.17 16.91
C LEU A 167 -1.47 -10.52 17.06
N ASN A 168 -2.03 -11.37 17.92
CA ASN A 168 -1.60 -12.76 18.03
C ASN A 168 -2.30 -13.62 16.99
N MET A 169 -1.57 -13.94 15.93
CA MET A 169 -2.03 -14.73 14.80
C MET A 169 -1.93 -16.25 15.01
N VAL A 170 -1.48 -16.72 16.18
CA VAL A 170 -1.21 -18.15 16.45
C VAL A 170 -2.17 -18.70 17.51
N LYS A 171 -3.12 -17.88 17.97
CA LYS A 171 -4.00 -18.24 19.08
C LYS A 171 -4.92 -19.39 18.67
N ALA A 172 -4.87 -20.50 19.41
CA ALA A 172 -5.84 -21.58 19.27
C ALA A 172 -7.17 -21.21 19.95
N LYS A 173 -8.28 -21.76 19.44
CA LYS A 173 -9.59 -21.67 20.11
C LYS A 173 -9.46 -22.36 21.46
N LYS A 174 -9.72 -21.65 22.57
CA LYS A 174 -9.83 -22.30 23.88
C LYS A 174 -11.03 -23.24 23.83
N GLN A 175 -10.82 -24.52 24.14
CA GLN A 175 -11.91 -25.46 24.41
C GLN A 175 -12.56 -25.06 25.74
N THR A 176 -13.35 -24.00 25.74
CA THR A 176 -14.31 -23.79 26.82
C THR A 176 -15.46 -24.74 26.54
N ASN A 177 -15.81 -25.58 27.50
CA ASN A 177 -16.99 -26.47 27.46
C ASN A 177 -18.28 -25.64 27.35
N MET A 178 -18.51 -25.00 26.22
CA MET A 178 -19.66 -24.16 25.96
C MET A 178 -20.78 -25.04 25.43
N ARG A 179 -21.41 -25.76 26.37
CA ARG A 179 -22.81 -26.16 26.25
C ARG A 179 -23.64 -24.87 26.22
N SER A 180 -23.89 -24.36 25.03
CA SER A 180 -24.93 -23.36 24.80
C SER A 180 -25.62 -23.74 23.51
N ALA A 181 -26.66 -24.55 23.66
CA ALA A 181 -27.59 -24.89 22.60
C ALA A 181 -28.13 -23.57 22.01
N GLY A 182 -27.80 -23.28 20.75
CA GLY A 182 -28.51 -22.26 19.96
C GLY A 182 -27.70 -21.11 19.35
N ALA A 183 -26.37 -21.04 19.45
CA ALA A 183 -25.61 -19.94 18.84
C ALA A 183 -24.27 -20.36 18.20
N ASP A 184 -24.23 -21.48 17.48
CA ASP A 184 -23.18 -21.70 16.48
C ASP A 184 -23.55 -20.91 15.21
N HIS A 185 -23.42 -19.59 15.27
CA HIS A 185 -23.31 -18.81 14.04
C HIS A 185 -22.04 -19.28 13.35
N ALA A 186 -22.17 -19.94 12.20
CA ALA A 186 -21.05 -20.30 11.35
C ALA A 186 -20.27 -19.02 11.01
N GLN A 187 -19.16 -18.78 11.69
CA GLN A 187 -18.34 -17.61 11.46
C GLN A 187 -17.64 -17.78 10.11
N HIS A 188 -18.00 -16.93 9.16
CA HIS A 188 -17.41 -16.90 7.82
C HIS A 188 -16.08 -16.13 7.86
N LEU A 189 -15.06 -16.70 7.23
CA LEU A 189 -13.79 -16.02 7.01
C LEU A 189 -13.80 -15.49 5.57
N ASP A 190 -13.62 -14.18 5.42
CA ASP A 190 -13.58 -13.52 4.13
C ASP A 190 -12.29 -13.92 3.39
N ALA A 191 -12.35 -13.86 2.07
CA ALA A 191 -11.17 -14.11 1.24
C ALA A 191 -10.08 -13.07 1.54
N HIS A 192 -8.84 -13.53 1.73
CA HIS A 192 -7.70 -12.63 1.93
C HIS A 192 -7.38 -11.88 0.64
N ARG A 193 -6.95 -10.63 0.78
CA ARG A 193 -6.51 -9.79 -0.34
C ARG A 193 -5.05 -10.14 -0.66
N GLN A 194 -4.83 -10.74 -1.83
CA GLN A 194 -3.48 -10.98 -2.34
C GLN A 194 -2.97 -9.73 -3.03
N LEU A 195 -1.87 -9.16 -2.51
CA LEU A 195 -1.23 -8.00 -3.10
C LEU A 195 -0.22 -8.45 -4.17
N SER A 196 -0.26 -7.80 -5.33
CA SER A 196 0.84 -7.88 -6.29
C SER A 196 2.10 -7.19 -5.73
N LEU A 197 3.26 -7.44 -6.34
CA LEU A 197 4.51 -6.78 -5.97
C LEU A 197 4.38 -5.23 -6.00
N GLU A 198 3.70 -4.71 -7.03
CA GLU A 198 3.46 -3.27 -7.18
C GLU A 198 2.52 -2.73 -6.11
N GLN A 199 1.40 -3.43 -5.87
CA GLN A 199 0.46 -3.06 -4.80
C GLN A 199 1.11 -3.11 -3.42
N ALA A 200 2.03 -4.06 -3.19
CA ALA A 200 2.77 -4.14 -1.94
C ALA A 200 3.78 -2.99 -1.79
N LEU A 201 4.47 -2.59 -2.86
CA LEU A 201 5.38 -1.42 -2.87
C LEU A 201 4.63 -0.10 -2.68
N GLU A 202 3.43 0.02 -3.23
CA GLU A 202 2.53 1.14 -2.99
C GLU A 202 2.02 1.16 -1.54
N PHE A 203 1.73 -0.02 -0.99
CA PHE A 203 1.22 -0.15 0.37
C PHE A 203 2.27 0.29 1.40
N ILE A 204 3.50 -0.22 1.35
CA ILE A 204 4.48 -0.06 2.45
C ILE A 204 4.77 1.41 2.83
N MET A 205 4.89 1.62 4.14
CA MET A 205 5.32 2.88 4.75
C MET A 205 6.84 2.92 4.97
N ASP A 206 7.36 4.09 5.39
CA ASP A 206 8.80 4.32 5.55
C ASP A 206 9.44 3.43 6.64
N ASP A 207 8.66 2.92 7.60
CA ASP A 207 9.09 1.96 8.61
C ASP A 207 8.83 0.50 8.21
N GLU A 208 8.43 0.25 6.96
CA GLU A 208 8.05 -1.04 6.40
C GLU A 208 8.95 -1.42 5.22
N CYS A 209 9.05 -2.71 4.95
CA CYS A 209 9.71 -3.21 3.77
C CYS A 209 9.05 -4.49 3.27
N LEU A 210 9.31 -4.78 2.01
CA LEU A 210 8.88 -5.98 1.34
C LEU A 210 9.99 -7.02 1.40
N GLU A 211 9.71 -8.18 1.97
CA GLU A 211 10.55 -9.37 1.86
C GLU A 211 10.17 -10.12 0.58
N VAL A 212 11.10 -10.18 -0.36
CA VAL A 212 10.91 -10.81 -1.67
C VAL A 212 11.80 -12.05 -1.74
N THR A 213 11.15 -13.18 -1.95
CA THR A 213 11.77 -14.49 -2.20
C THR A 213 11.17 -15.09 -3.46
N PRO A 214 11.79 -16.11 -4.07
CA PRO A 214 11.25 -16.75 -5.28
C PRO A 214 9.81 -17.25 -5.10
N ASN A 215 9.46 -17.70 -3.89
CA ASN A 215 8.18 -18.32 -3.58
C ASN A 215 7.16 -17.37 -2.93
N PHE A 216 7.64 -16.36 -2.19
CA PHE A 216 6.78 -15.49 -1.39
C PHE A 216 7.18 -14.04 -1.49
N VAL A 217 6.17 -13.18 -1.47
CA VAL A 217 6.30 -11.75 -1.27
C VAL A 217 5.55 -11.43 0.02
N ARG A 218 6.27 -10.94 1.04
CA ARG A 218 5.73 -10.70 2.38
C ARG A 218 5.99 -9.26 2.81
N LEU A 219 5.00 -8.64 3.43
CA LEU A 219 5.16 -7.32 4.01
C LEU A 219 5.62 -7.47 5.46
N ARG A 220 6.54 -6.59 5.89
CA ARG A 220 7.04 -6.59 7.26
C ARG A 220 7.44 -5.19 7.71
N LYS A 221 7.56 -5.03 9.02
CA LYS A 221 8.24 -3.88 9.60
C LYS A 221 9.75 -4.01 9.43
N THR A 222 10.43 -2.87 9.28
CA THR A 222 11.89 -2.80 9.30
C THR A 222 12.42 -3.27 10.66
N VAL A 223 11.87 -2.70 11.73
CA VAL A 223 12.10 -3.14 13.11
C VAL A 223 11.02 -4.13 13.52
N LEU A 224 11.37 -5.41 13.61
CA LEU A 224 10.42 -6.47 13.94
C LEU A 224 9.84 -6.31 15.35
N ASN A 225 10.73 -6.04 16.32
CA ASN A 225 10.35 -6.09 17.72
C ASN A 225 9.39 -4.96 18.10
N ARG A 226 8.24 -5.33 18.67
CA ARG A 226 7.20 -4.38 19.10
C ARG A 226 7.72 -3.36 20.11
N GLY A 227 8.48 -3.81 21.11
CA GLY A 227 9.03 -2.95 22.16
C GLY A 227 9.99 -1.89 21.59
N LYS A 228 10.86 -2.29 20.65
CA LYS A 228 11.77 -1.38 19.96
C LYS A 228 11.02 -0.35 19.10
N ARG A 229 10.03 -0.79 18.30
CA ARG A 229 9.18 0.12 17.51
C ARG A 229 8.50 1.19 18.35
N ASN A 230 7.95 0.81 19.50
CA ASN A 230 7.29 1.77 20.41
C ASN A 230 8.28 2.80 20.97
N ARG A 231 9.51 2.39 21.28
CA ARG A 231 10.58 3.31 21.74
C ARG A 231 10.99 4.28 20.64
N GLU A 232 11.22 3.79 19.42
CA GLU A 232 11.59 4.62 18.27
C GLU A 232 10.48 5.62 17.91
N ARG A 233 9.21 5.18 17.96
CA ARG A 233 8.05 6.05 17.75
C ARG A 233 7.94 7.14 18.82
N GLY A 234 8.23 6.80 20.09
CA GLY A 234 8.30 7.78 21.17
C GLY A 234 9.41 8.80 20.96
N ALA A 235 10.62 8.34 20.62
CA ALA A 235 11.77 9.20 20.36
C ALA A 235 11.53 10.17 19.19
N ARG A 236 10.94 9.69 18.09
CA ARG A 236 10.60 10.54 16.93
C ARG A 236 9.57 11.61 17.27
N LYS A 237 8.57 11.32 18.10
CA LYS A 237 7.60 12.34 18.55
C LYS A 237 8.29 13.45 19.34
N HIS A 238 9.14 13.09 20.29
CA HIS A 238 9.89 14.07 21.08
C HIS A 238 10.86 14.92 20.26
N ALA A 239 11.45 14.37 19.19
CA ALA A 239 12.35 15.10 18.30
C ALA A 239 11.64 16.07 17.33
N VAL A 240 10.35 15.85 17.05
CA VAL A 240 9.53 16.74 16.20
C VAL A 240 8.89 17.87 17.01
N GLU A 241 8.68 17.64 18.31
CA GLU A 241 8.13 18.64 19.25
C GLU A 241 9.19 19.60 19.81
N ALA A 242 10.49 19.30 19.64
CA ALA A 242 11.62 20.10 20.07
C ALA A 242 12.22 20.93 18.92
#